data_AF-A0ABD0XT73-F1
#
_entry.id   AF-A0ABD0XT73-F1
#
_cell.length_a   1.000
_cell.length_b   1.000
_cell.length_c   1.000
_cell.angle_alpha   90.00
_cell.angle_beta   90.00
_cell.angle_gamma   90.00
#
_symmetry.space_group_name_H-M   'P 1'
#
loop_
_entity.id
_entity.type
_entity.pdbx_description
1 polymer ?
#
loop_
_entity_poly.entity_id
_entity_poly.type
_entity_poly.pdbx_seq_one_letter_code
_entity_poly.pdbx_strand_id
1 'polypeptide(L)'
;FFLGSGVDWWALGVCLYEFTTGVLPFNAETPQAVFNNILKRELEWPEGDEALSANAVVAIESLLTIDPEKRPSGRELRSMKLFSHIDWLNLHNMKAPFVPQPDNSMDTSYFQGN
;
A
#
# COMPACT_ATOMS: atom_id res chain seq x y z
N PHE A 1 2.74 17.54 -23.62
CA PHE A 1 1.85 16.60 -22.90
C PHE A 1 2.62 16.03 -21.71
N PHE A 2 2.62 16.73 -20.56
CA PHE A 2 3.41 16.40 -19.36
C PHE A 2 2.51 16.01 -18.18
N LEU A 3 1.49 15.20 -18.44
CA LEU A 3 0.67 14.55 -17.41
C LEU A 3 0.73 13.04 -17.67
N GLY A 4 1.93 12.45 -17.54
CA GLY A 4 2.20 11.06 -17.95
C GLY A 4 2.50 10.18 -16.75
N SER A 5 1.62 9.22 -16.47
CA SER A 5 1.69 8.17 -15.42
C SER A 5 1.25 8.54 -13.99
N GLY A 6 0.14 9.28 -13.89
CA GLY A 6 -0.62 9.50 -12.64
C GLY A 6 -1.25 8.23 -12.06
N VAL A 7 -0.42 7.29 -11.63
CA VAL A 7 -0.78 6.28 -10.63
C VAL A 7 -0.20 6.80 -9.33
N ASP A 8 -1.04 7.03 -8.32
CA ASP A 8 -0.62 7.51 -7.01
C ASP A 8 0.18 6.44 -6.27
N TRP A 9 1.46 6.29 -6.61
CA TRP A 9 2.41 5.39 -5.94
C TRP A 9 2.50 5.68 -4.44
N TRP A 10 2.28 6.94 -4.06
CA TRP A 10 2.15 7.34 -2.67
C TRP A 10 0.94 6.67 -1.99
N ALA A 11 -0.24 6.74 -2.62
CA ALA A 11 -1.44 6.11 -2.07
C ALA A 11 -1.28 4.59 -1.97
N LEU A 12 -0.60 3.96 -2.95
CA LEU A 12 -0.23 2.56 -2.86
C LEU A 12 0.68 2.27 -1.66
N GLY A 13 1.65 3.14 -1.37
CA GLY A 13 2.49 3.05 -0.18
C GLY A 13 1.69 3.13 1.11
N VAL A 14 0.71 4.04 1.17
CA VAL A 14 -0.21 4.17 2.32
C VAL A 14 -1.03 2.91 2.52
N CYS A 15 -1.65 2.39 1.46
CA CYS A 15 -2.44 1.15 1.52
C CYS A 15 -1.57 -0.06 1.88
N LEU A 16 -0.35 -0.16 1.33
CA LEU A 16 0.55 -1.28 1.65
C LEU A 16 0.97 -1.27 3.12
N TYR A 17 1.25 -0.09 3.67
CA TYR A 17 1.48 0.05 5.11
C TYR A 17 0.25 -0.41 5.89
N GLU A 18 -0.94 0.10 5.57
CA GLU A 18 -2.18 -0.25 6.28
C GLU A 18 -2.52 -1.75 6.20
N PHE A 19 -2.34 -2.40 5.05
CA PHE A 19 -2.58 -3.84 4.90
C PHE A 19 -1.61 -4.70 5.71
N THR A 20 -0.44 -4.17 6.03
CA THR A 20 0.62 -4.93 6.71
C THR A 20 0.72 -4.62 8.20
N THR A 21 0.26 -3.46 8.64
CA THR A 21 0.26 -3.03 10.06
C THR A 21 -1.13 -2.95 10.68
N GLY A 22 -2.19 -2.87 9.87
CA GLY A 22 -3.56 -2.64 10.32
C GLY A 22 -3.87 -1.19 10.71
N VAL A 23 -2.92 -0.26 10.57
CA VAL A 23 -3.08 1.16 10.94
C VAL A 23 -2.56 2.08 9.84
N LEU A 24 -2.97 3.36 9.85
CA LEU A 24 -2.49 4.35 8.87
C LEU A 24 -1.07 4.86 9.22
N PRO A 25 -0.17 5.07 8.23
CA PRO A 25 1.24 5.42 8.44
C PRO A 25 1.48 6.78 9.13
N PHE A 26 0.56 7.72 9.01
CA PHE A 26 0.68 9.07 9.56
C PHE A 26 -0.50 9.44 10.46
N ASN A 27 -1.13 8.44 11.08
CA ASN A 27 -2.30 8.67 11.91
C ASN A 27 -1.96 9.59 13.10
N ALA A 28 -2.78 10.60 13.34
CA ALA A 28 -2.63 11.51 14.47
C ALA A 28 -3.98 12.12 14.86
N GLU A 29 -4.07 12.65 16.08
CA GLU A 29 -5.33 13.19 16.63
C GLU A 29 -5.88 14.41 15.87
N THR A 30 -5.02 15.16 15.18
CA THR A 30 -5.42 16.37 14.45
C THR A 30 -4.91 16.36 13.01
N PRO A 31 -5.65 16.95 12.05
CA PRO A 31 -5.19 17.06 10.67
C PRO A 31 -3.82 17.75 10.54
N GLN A 32 -3.57 18.77 11.37
CA GLN A 32 -2.30 19.48 11.36
C GLN A 32 -1.13 18.57 11.80
N ALA A 33 -1.35 17.69 12.77
CA ALA A 33 -0.36 16.70 13.19
C ALA A 33 -0.12 15.67 12.07
N VAL A 34 -1.18 15.20 11.41
CA VAL A 34 -1.05 14.30 10.24
C VAL A 34 -0.19 14.96 9.15
N PHE A 35 -0.45 16.22 8.81
CA PHE A 35 0.36 16.95 7.82
C PHE A 35 1.83 17.07 8.26
N ASN A 36 2.07 17.36 9.54
CA ASN A 36 3.43 17.44 10.06
C ASN A 36 4.14 16.08 9.98
N ASN A 37 3.45 14.98 10.31
CA ASN A 37 4.00 13.62 10.24
C ASN A 37 4.32 13.24 8.79
N ILE A 38 3.46 13.62 7.83
CA ILE A 38 3.73 13.45 6.39
C ILE A 38 5.00 14.21 5.99
N LEU A 39 5.10 15.49 6.35
CA LEU A 39 6.25 16.33 5.95
C LEU A 39 7.57 15.85 6.56
N LYS A 40 7.55 15.36 7.80
CA LYS A 40 8.72 14.82 8.48
C LYS A 40 8.99 13.34 8.16
N ARG A 41 8.03 12.66 7.53
CA ARG A 41 8.04 11.22 7.30
C ARG A 41 8.21 10.42 8.60
N GLU A 42 7.55 10.87 9.65
CA GLU A 42 7.50 10.19 10.96
C GLU A 42 6.53 8.99 10.84
N LEU A 43 7.10 7.85 10.43
CA LEU A 43 6.44 6.55 10.35
C LEU A 43 6.79 5.74 11.59
N GLU A 44 5.79 5.17 12.24
CA GLU A 44 6.00 4.16 13.29
C GLU A 44 6.07 2.78 12.64
N TRP A 45 6.96 1.90 13.12
CA TRP A 45 7.05 0.54 12.61
C TRP A 45 6.72 -0.44 13.74
N PRO A 46 5.94 -1.50 13.48
CA PRO A 46 5.74 -2.54 14.47
C PRO A 46 7.09 -3.24 14.78
N GLU A 47 7.28 -3.60 16.04
CA GLU A 47 8.51 -4.21 16.56
C GLU A 47 8.23 -5.63 17.11
N GLY A 48 9.29 -6.41 17.36
CA GLY A 48 9.17 -7.74 17.94
C GLY A 48 8.50 -8.75 17.00
N ASP A 49 7.50 -9.48 17.50
CA ASP A 49 6.81 -10.54 16.75
C ASP A 49 5.90 -10.00 15.63
N GLU A 50 5.54 -8.72 15.70
CA GLU A 50 4.73 -8.03 14.68
C GLU A 50 5.61 -7.31 13.64
N ALA A 51 6.93 -7.42 13.75
CA ALA A 51 7.86 -6.73 12.86
C ALA A 51 7.69 -7.18 11.40
N LEU A 52 7.66 -6.21 10.51
CA LEU A 52 7.57 -6.44 9.08
C LEU A 52 8.88 -7.00 8.52
N SER A 53 8.77 -7.79 7.45
CA SER A 53 9.97 -8.21 6.71
C SER A 53 10.73 -6.99 6.16
N ALA A 54 12.06 -7.06 6.12
CA ALA A 54 12.89 -5.97 5.59
C ALA A 54 12.50 -5.57 4.15
N ASN A 55 12.05 -6.54 3.33
CA ASN A 55 11.59 -6.27 1.97
C ASN A 55 10.29 -5.43 1.95
N ALA A 56 9.40 -5.64 2.92
CA ALA A 56 8.16 -4.86 3.06
C ALA A 56 8.46 -3.42 3.46
N VAL A 57 9.31 -3.25 4.48
CA VAL A 57 9.77 -1.92 4.93
C VAL A 57 10.39 -1.14 3.78
N VAL A 58 11.34 -1.74 3.05
CA VAL A 58 12.00 -1.10 1.89
C VAL A 58 11.01 -0.69 0.80
N ALA A 59 10.02 -1.54 0.49
CA ALA A 59 9.02 -1.22 -0.52
C ALA A 59 8.14 -0.04 -0.10
N ILE A 60 7.66 -0.05 1.16
CA ILE A 60 6.83 1.03 1.70
C ILE A 60 7.62 2.34 1.77
N GLU A 61 8.86 2.34 2.28
CA GLU A 61 9.69 3.56 2.32
C GLU A 61 9.95 4.14 0.93
N SER A 62 10.18 3.28 -0.06
CA SER A 62 10.38 3.71 -1.45
C SER A 62 9.13 4.40 -2.01
N LEU A 63 7.93 3.86 -1.73
CA LEU A 63 6.66 4.41 -2.17
C LEU A 63 6.30 5.72 -1.44
N LEU A 64 6.61 5.81 -0.15
CA LEU A 64 6.40 6.98 0.71
C LEU A 64 7.57 7.97 0.65
N THR A 65 8.31 7.99 -0.46
CA THR A 65 9.30 9.02 -0.73
C THR A 65 8.61 10.34 -1.07
N ILE A 66 9.01 11.42 -0.39
CA ILE A 66 8.39 12.75 -0.55
C ILE A 66 8.53 13.26 -1.99
N ASP A 67 9.74 13.15 -2.55
CA ASP A 67 10.06 13.55 -3.92
C ASP A 67 9.41 12.59 -4.93
N PRO A 68 8.41 13.04 -5.71
CA PRO A 68 7.71 12.18 -6.65
C PRO A 68 8.61 11.59 -7.74
N GLU A 69 9.67 12.29 -8.14
CA GLU A 69 10.60 11.85 -9.18
C GLU A 69 11.53 10.73 -8.71
N LYS A 70 11.66 10.56 -7.38
CA LYS A 70 12.43 9.48 -6.76
C LYS A 70 11.59 8.26 -6.39
N ARG A 71 10.27 8.34 -6.56
CA ARG A 71 9.39 7.20 -6.32
C ARG A 71 9.60 6.14 -7.40
N PRO A 72 9.45 4.85 -7.04
CA PRO A 72 9.59 3.78 -8.01
C PRO A 72 8.49 3.88 -9.06
N SER A 73 8.87 3.71 -10.32
CA SER A 73 7.95 3.40 -11.39
C SER A 73 7.31 2.03 -11.17
N GLY A 74 6.20 1.76 -11.86
CA GLY A 74 5.56 0.44 -11.82
C GLY A 74 6.49 -0.71 -12.26
N ARG A 75 7.51 -0.44 -13.07
CA ARG A 75 8.51 -1.45 -13.45
C ARG A 75 9.44 -1.78 -12.29
N GLU A 76 9.95 -0.75 -11.59
CA GLU A 76 10.83 -0.92 -10.44
C GLU A 76 10.09 -1.60 -9.28
N LEU A 77 8.85 -1.20 -9.03
CA LEU A 77 7.99 -1.83 -8.03
C LEU A 77 7.85 -3.33 -8.29
N ARG A 78 7.50 -3.74 -9.51
CA ARG A 78 7.37 -5.16 -9.89
C ARG A 78 8.65 -5.96 -9.70
N SER A 79 9.82 -5.32 -9.72
CA SER A 79 11.13 -5.96 -9.50
C SER A 79 11.56 -6.02 -8.04
N MET A 80 10.84 -5.38 -7.11
CA MET A 80 11.21 -5.41 -5.70
C MET A 80 11.07 -6.82 -5.13
N LYS A 81 11.96 -7.17 -4.20
CA LYS A 81 11.99 -8.49 -3.55
C LYS A 81 10.66 -8.87 -2.90
N LEU A 82 9.93 -7.89 -2.36
CA LEU A 82 8.60 -8.09 -1.77
C LEU A 82 7.65 -8.80 -2.74
N PHE A 83 7.69 -8.45 -4.02
CA PHE A 83 6.76 -8.96 -5.03
C PHE A 83 7.34 -10.05 -5.93
N SER A 84 8.50 -10.60 -5.56
CA SER A 84 9.22 -11.61 -6.36
C SER A 84 8.43 -12.91 -6.58
N HIS A 85 7.43 -13.18 -5.75
CA HIS A 85 6.56 -14.35 -5.84
C HIS A 85 5.34 -14.14 -6.77
N ILE A 86 5.15 -12.93 -7.30
CA ILE A 86 4.02 -12.60 -8.17
C ILE A 86 4.41 -12.83 -9.62
N ASP A 87 3.66 -13.70 -10.31
CA ASP A 87 3.75 -13.82 -11.76
C ASP A 87 2.92 -12.70 -12.41
N TRP A 88 3.59 -11.57 -12.65
CA TRP A 88 2.97 -10.38 -13.24
C TRP A 88 2.43 -10.60 -14.66
N LEU A 89 2.93 -11.59 -15.41
CA LEU A 89 2.44 -11.90 -16.76
C LEU A 89 1.17 -12.75 -16.73
N ASN A 90 1.00 -13.56 -15.68
CA ASN A 90 -0.11 -14.49 -15.55
C ASN A 90 -1.06 -14.14 -14.38
N LEU A 91 -0.99 -12.90 -13.88
CA LEU A 91 -1.67 -12.47 -12.66
C LEU A 91 -3.17 -12.79 -12.64
N HIS A 92 -3.86 -12.62 -13.78
CA HIS A 92 -5.30 -12.90 -13.90
C HIS A 92 -5.69 -14.37 -13.74
N ASN A 93 -4.74 -15.29 -13.96
CA ASN A 93 -4.97 -16.74 -13.82
C ASN A 93 -4.45 -17.27 -12.47
N MET A 94 -3.79 -16.44 -11.66
CA MET A 94 -3.37 -16.84 -10.32
C MET A 94 -4.60 -17.05 -9.43
N LYS A 95 -4.57 -18.10 -8.61
CA LYS A 95 -5.62 -18.35 -7.63
C LYS A 95 -5.66 -17.21 -6.62
N ALA A 96 -6.77 -16.49 -6.55
CA ALA A 96 -6.97 -15.45 -5.56
C ALA A 96 -6.93 -16.04 -4.14
N PRO A 97 -6.30 -15.37 -3.17
CA PRO A 97 -6.27 -15.83 -1.77
C PRO A 97 -7.66 -15.80 -1.13
N PHE A 98 -8.54 -14.93 -1.62
CA PHE A 98 -9.91 -14.78 -1.16
C PHE A 98 -10.86 -14.70 -2.36
N VAL A 99 -11.94 -15.48 -2.32
CA VAL A 99 -13.02 -15.47 -3.31
C VAL A 99 -14.32 -15.14 -2.55
N PRO A 100 -14.93 -13.96 -2.78
CA PRO A 100 -16.19 -13.58 -2.12
C PRO A 100 -17.32 -14.56 -2.46
N GLN A 101 -18.25 -14.77 -1.53
CA GLN A 101 -19.40 -15.65 -1.67
C GLN A 101 -20.70 -14.89 -1.36
N PRO A 102 -21.15 -13.99 -2.26
CA PRO A 102 -22.42 -13.29 -2.07
C PRO A 102 -23.61 -14.23 -2.28
N ASP A 103 -24.67 -14.03 -1.51
CA ASP A 103 -25.87 -14.87 -1.57
C ASP A 103 -26.67 -14.68 -2.88
N ASN A 104 -26.68 -13.45 -3.41
CA ASN A 104 -27.35 -13.12 -4.68
C ASN A 104 -26.76 -11.84 -5.32
N SER A 105 -27.23 -11.48 -6.52
CA SER A 105 -26.74 -10.33 -7.29
C SER A 105 -27.00 -8.95 -6.64
N MET A 106 -27.85 -8.89 -5.62
CA MET A 106 -28.19 -7.69 -4.86
C MET A 106 -27.62 -7.76 -3.43
N ASP A 107 -26.81 -8.77 -3.12
CA ASP A 107 -26.21 -8.92 -1.80
C ASP A 107 -25.18 -7.81 -1.57
N THR A 108 -25.44 -7.00 -0.55
CA THR A 108 -24.57 -5.91 -0.11
C THR A 108 -23.80 -6.25 1.17
N SER A 109 -23.76 -7.51 1.60
CA SER A 109 -23.13 -7.97 2.85
C SER A 109 -21.64 -7.63 2.98
N TYR A 110 -20.92 -7.55 1.87
CA TYR A 110 -19.51 -7.14 1.83
C TYR A 110 -19.30 -5.62 1.84
N PHE A 111 -20.38 -4.83 1.79
CA PHE A 111 -20.34 -3.38 1.88
C PHE A 111 -20.93 -2.95 3.22
N GLN A 112 -20.26 -2.02 3.89
CA GLN A 112 -20.84 -1.40 5.08
C GLN A 112 -21.98 -0.48 4.63
N GLY A 113 -23.22 -0.82 5.02
CA GLY A 113 -24.34 0.11 4.99
C GLY A 113 -24.20 1.06 6.18
N ASN A 114 -24.09 2.36 5.90
CA ASN A 114 -24.17 3.39 6.94
C ASN A 114 -25.52 3.37 7.65
#